data_AF-A0A199V9V6-F1
#
_entry.id   AF-A0A199V9V6-F1
#
_cell.length_a   1.000
_cell.length_b   1.000
_cell.length_c   1.000
_cell.angle_alpha   90.00
_cell.angle_beta   90.00
_cell.angle_gamma   90.00
#
_symmetry.space_group_name_H-M   'P 1'
#
loop_
_entity.id
_entity.type
_entity.pdbx_description
1 polymer ?
#
loop_
_entity_poly.entity_id
_entity_poly.type
_entity_poly.pdbx_seq_one_letter_code
_entity_poly.pdbx_strand_id
1 'polypeptide(L)'
;MERGRSGGVWRGMLPLLGLHVANEYYRLGRKPPVTAGLILANTLIYLRPGPLHRILPTVDQVCFNPHLILKYGDMRRFFLSAFYHMGESHLVYNMMSLLWKGIQLETSMGSVEFASMVAALLGLSQGITLLLSKGLLLLFDYETAYYHQFAVGFSGVLFAMKVVLNARSDDEYSYVHGMIIPTRHAAWAELILIQLFVPGVSFLGHLGGILAGLAYLQLRGSFLGSDPLALLIRNFVGAVSWPLRFVRSLFSFQRPRISGRGRVGRNLPGRVVAAAVWRCPVCTYDNSAWVDVCEMCSTVRQDHHHDFSRTHPSDRSGDLSLEELRRRRLERFER
;
A
#
# COMPACT_ATOMS: atom_id res chain seq x y z
N MET A 1 -18.16 46.03 -21.58
CA MET A 1 -18.16 46.64 -20.24
C MET A 1 -17.79 45.54 -19.26
N GLU A 2 -16.49 45.38 -19.04
CA GLU A 2 -15.93 44.48 -18.05
C GLU A 2 -16.35 44.93 -16.65
N ARG A 3 -16.92 44.03 -15.86
CA ARG A 3 -16.97 44.18 -14.40
C ARG A 3 -16.25 43.00 -13.79
N GLY A 4 -14.97 43.24 -13.50
CA GLY A 4 -14.17 42.38 -12.64
C GLY A 4 -14.90 42.16 -11.32
N ARG A 5 -15.12 40.89 -10.99
CA ARG A 5 -15.39 40.48 -9.61
C ARG A 5 -14.03 40.28 -8.93
N SER A 6 -13.61 41.38 -8.33
CA SER A 6 -12.72 41.51 -7.17
C SER A 6 -12.57 40.22 -6.36
N GLY A 7 -11.32 39.93 -5.97
CA GLY A 7 -10.85 38.73 -5.31
C GLY A 7 -11.73 38.22 -4.17
N GLY A 8 -12.03 36.92 -4.23
CA GLY A 8 -12.76 36.20 -3.21
C GLY A 8 -11.94 36.12 -1.93
N VAL A 9 -12.35 36.91 -0.93
CA VAL A 9 -11.94 36.73 0.45
C VAL A 9 -12.34 35.32 0.87
N TRP A 10 -11.35 34.51 1.28
CA TRP A 10 -11.52 33.15 1.76
C TRP A 10 -12.24 33.18 3.12
N ARG A 11 -13.57 33.30 3.11
CA ARG A 11 -14.40 33.47 4.31
C ARG A 11 -14.71 32.17 5.07
N GLY A 12 -14.10 31.05 4.66
CA GLY A 12 -14.31 29.72 5.23
C GLY A 12 -13.28 29.36 6.31
N MET A 13 -13.48 28.22 6.96
CA MET A 13 -12.56 27.59 7.91
C MET A 13 -11.39 26.85 7.22
N LEU A 14 -11.46 26.60 5.91
CA LEU A 14 -10.42 25.90 5.15
C LEU A 14 -9.02 26.55 5.16
N PRO A 15 -8.86 27.90 5.04
CA PRO A 15 -7.57 28.55 5.22
C PRO A 15 -6.97 28.32 6.61
N LEU A 16 -7.82 28.32 7.65
CA LEU A 16 -7.37 28.06 9.02
C LEU A 16 -6.89 26.63 9.18
N LEU A 17 -7.60 25.66 8.59
CA LEU A 17 -7.13 24.27 8.51
C LEU A 17 -5.77 24.21 7.80
N GLY A 18 -5.63 24.87 6.65
CA GLY A 18 -4.37 24.91 5.91
C GLY A 18 -3.21 25.50 6.72
N LEU A 19 -3.45 26.61 7.41
CA LEU A 19 -2.47 27.24 8.29
C LEU A 19 -2.08 26.32 9.45
N HIS A 20 -3.06 25.66 10.08
CA HIS A 20 -2.80 24.76 11.21
C HIS A 20 -2.01 23.52 10.76
N VAL A 21 -2.37 22.90 9.63
CA VAL A 21 -1.61 21.81 9.03
C VAL A 21 -0.17 22.25 8.72
N ALA A 22 0.01 23.42 8.11
CA ALA A 22 1.33 23.95 7.79
C ALA A 22 2.18 24.19 9.04
N ASN A 23 1.60 24.78 10.10
CA ASN A 23 2.28 25.03 11.35
C ASN A 23 2.70 23.73 12.07
N GLU A 24 1.81 22.74 12.16
CA GLU A 24 2.15 21.43 12.74
C GLU A 24 3.25 20.73 11.94
N TYR A 25 3.16 20.70 10.60
CA TYR A 25 4.18 20.06 9.76
C TYR A 25 5.53 20.80 9.76
N TYR A 26 5.53 22.11 9.98
CA TYR A 26 6.77 22.88 10.11
C TYR A 26 7.52 22.54 11.39
N ARG A 27 6.81 22.24 12.48
CA ARG A 27 7.39 21.87 13.78
C ARG A 27 7.94 20.45 13.83
N LEU A 28 7.49 19.58 12.92
CA LEU A 28 7.89 18.17 12.89
C LEU A 28 9.20 17.97 12.12
N GLY A 29 10.20 17.36 12.77
CA GLY A 29 11.45 16.97 12.10
C GLY A 29 11.25 15.90 11.01
N ARG A 30 10.30 14.98 11.22
CA ARG A 30 9.88 13.98 10.22
C ARG A 30 8.41 14.22 9.88
N LYS A 31 8.14 14.52 8.61
CA LYS A 31 6.79 14.81 8.12
C LYS A 31 6.03 13.50 7.89
N PRO A 32 4.81 13.31 8.42
CA PRO A 32 3.99 12.11 8.19
C PRO A 32 3.27 12.15 6.83
N PRO A 33 3.80 11.50 5.77
CA PRO A 33 3.28 11.66 4.41
C PRO A 33 1.86 11.10 4.21
N VAL A 34 1.49 10.03 4.89
CA VAL A 34 0.18 9.39 4.69
C VAL A 34 -0.91 10.24 5.31
N THR A 35 -0.66 10.80 6.49
CA THR A 35 -1.56 11.77 7.14
C THR A 35 -1.78 12.98 6.25
N ALA A 36 -0.72 13.56 5.67
CA ALA A 36 -0.84 14.67 4.72
C ALA A 36 -1.65 14.27 3.49
N GLY A 37 -1.37 13.09 2.92
CA GLY A 37 -2.07 12.56 1.75
C GLY A 37 -3.56 12.36 2.01
N LEU A 38 -3.94 11.83 3.19
CA LEU A 38 -5.33 11.65 3.58
C LEU A 38 -6.06 12.99 3.77
N ILE A 39 -5.43 13.97 4.43
CA ILE A 39 -6.00 15.31 4.60
C ILE A 39 -6.22 15.97 3.23
N LEU A 40 -5.21 15.91 2.37
CA LEU A 40 -5.28 16.45 1.01
C LEU A 40 -6.37 15.77 0.19
N ALA A 41 -6.45 14.43 0.22
CA ALA A 41 -7.45 13.68 -0.53
C ALA A 41 -8.88 14.05 -0.12
N ASN A 42 -9.18 14.08 1.17
CA ASN A 42 -10.50 14.47 1.68
C ASN A 42 -10.84 15.93 1.32
N THR A 43 -9.86 16.83 1.40
CA THR A 43 -10.04 18.25 1.04
C THR A 43 -10.28 18.43 -0.46
N LEU A 44 -9.55 17.71 -1.32
CA LEU A 44 -9.74 17.75 -2.78
C LEU A 44 -11.08 17.14 -3.21
N ILE A 45 -11.51 16.05 -2.55
CA ILE A 45 -12.82 15.43 -2.79
C ILE A 45 -13.96 16.40 -2.42
N TYR A 46 -13.79 17.17 -1.35
CA TYR A 46 -14.75 18.19 -0.94
C TYR A 46 -14.77 19.40 -1.89
N LEU A 47 -13.60 19.97 -2.20
CA LEU A 47 -13.49 21.18 -3.02
C LEU A 47 -13.81 20.95 -4.50
N ARG A 48 -13.54 19.74 -5.01
CA ARG A 48 -13.73 19.34 -6.42
C ARG A 48 -13.17 20.37 -7.43
N PRO A 49 -11.90 20.80 -7.32
CA PRO A 49 -11.37 21.82 -8.22
C PRO A 49 -11.25 21.33 -9.66
N GLY A 50 -11.66 22.18 -10.61
CA GLY A 50 -11.43 21.98 -12.05
C GLY A 50 -11.95 20.63 -12.58
N PRO A 51 -11.09 19.79 -13.21
CA PRO A 51 -11.50 18.51 -13.78
C PRO A 51 -12.08 17.51 -12.75
N LEU A 52 -11.71 17.61 -11.47
CA LEU A 52 -12.19 16.70 -10.43
C LEU A 52 -13.71 16.76 -10.27
N HIS A 53 -14.34 17.92 -10.54
CA HIS A 53 -15.80 18.05 -10.49
C HIS A 53 -16.52 17.11 -11.45
N ARG A 54 -15.92 16.81 -12.61
CA ARG A 54 -16.51 15.93 -13.64
C ARG A 54 -16.23 14.45 -13.40
N ILE A 55 -15.11 14.14 -12.74
CA ILE A 55 -14.64 12.76 -12.53
C ILE A 55 -15.26 12.18 -11.25
N LEU A 56 -15.35 12.98 -10.19
CA LEU A 56 -15.81 12.51 -8.89
C LEU A 56 -17.34 12.40 -8.84
N PRO A 57 -17.90 11.27 -8.38
CA PRO A 57 -19.33 11.12 -8.22
C PRO A 57 -19.91 12.13 -7.23
N THR A 58 -21.20 12.42 -7.33
CA THR A 58 -21.90 13.29 -6.37
C THR A 58 -22.07 12.60 -5.02
N VAL A 59 -22.30 13.36 -3.96
CA VAL A 59 -22.52 12.80 -2.61
C VAL A 59 -23.64 11.77 -2.64
N ASP A 60 -24.75 12.04 -3.32
CA ASP A 60 -25.93 11.15 -3.37
C ASP A 60 -25.62 9.78 -4.00
N GLN A 61 -24.64 9.73 -4.91
CA GLN A 61 -24.21 8.51 -5.58
C GLN A 61 -23.33 7.62 -4.69
N VAL A 62 -22.62 8.21 -3.72
CA VAL A 62 -21.65 7.49 -2.88
C VAL A 62 -22.00 7.51 -1.40
N CYS A 63 -23.08 8.17 -1.01
CA CYS A 63 -23.50 8.22 0.38
C CYS A 63 -23.77 6.81 0.89
N PHE A 64 -23.24 6.50 2.08
CA PHE A 64 -23.35 5.20 2.70
C PHE A 64 -24.82 4.90 2.96
N ASN A 65 -25.31 3.79 2.42
CA ASN A 65 -26.67 3.35 2.60
C ASN A 65 -26.67 1.82 2.73
N PRO A 66 -26.98 1.26 3.92
CA PRO A 66 -26.93 -0.18 4.15
C PRO A 66 -27.78 -0.98 3.17
N HIS A 67 -29.02 -0.53 2.91
CA HIS A 67 -29.92 -1.16 1.96
C HIS A 67 -29.30 -1.28 0.56
N LEU A 68 -28.79 -0.17 0.01
CA LEU A 68 -28.22 -0.16 -1.34
C LEU A 68 -26.94 -0.99 -1.44
N ILE A 69 -26.09 -0.94 -0.40
CA ILE A 69 -24.85 -1.72 -0.36
C ILE A 69 -25.15 -3.22 -0.31
N LEU A 70 -26.09 -3.65 0.54
CA LEU A 70 -26.39 -5.07 0.71
C LEU A 70 -27.24 -5.64 -0.43
N LYS A 71 -28.21 -4.88 -0.95
CA LYS A 71 -29.11 -5.34 -2.01
C LYS A 71 -28.44 -5.33 -3.38
N TYR A 72 -27.62 -4.32 -3.68
CA TYR A 72 -27.04 -4.13 -5.01
C TYR A 72 -25.51 -4.33 -5.06
N GLY A 73 -24.87 -4.64 -3.93
CA GLY A 73 -23.42 -4.80 -3.87
C GLY A 73 -22.66 -3.51 -4.19
N ASP A 74 -23.21 -2.34 -3.83
CA ASP A 74 -22.62 -1.04 -4.19
C ASP A 74 -21.36 -0.73 -3.36
N MET A 75 -20.24 -1.28 -3.80
CA MET A 75 -18.94 -1.09 -3.15
C MET A 75 -18.43 0.36 -3.24
N ARG A 76 -18.94 1.16 -4.18
CA ARG A 76 -18.59 2.59 -4.26
C ARG A 76 -19.12 3.32 -3.04
N ARG A 77 -20.38 3.08 -2.65
CA ARG A 77 -20.96 3.61 -1.40
C ARG A 77 -20.24 3.10 -0.18
N PHE A 78 -19.84 1.83 -0.18
CA PHE A 78 -19.12 1.23 0.95
C PHE A 78 -17.79 1.94 1.23
N PHE A 79 -16.96 2.17 0.21
CA PHE A 79 -15.62 2.75 0.41
C PHE A 79 -15.57 4.28 0.31
N LEU A 80 -16.25 4.88 -0.68
CA LEU A 80 -16.09 6.31 -0.97
C LEU A 80 -16.86 7.21 0.01
N SER A 81 -17.94 6.72 0.63
CA SER A 81 -18.73 7.48 1.61
C SER A 81 -17.87 8.08 2.73
N ALA A 82 -16.83 7.36 3.17
CA ALA A 82 -15.93 7.81 4.22
C ALA A 82 -15.12 9.06 3.84
N PHE A 83 -14.93 9.34 2.55
CA PHE A 83 -14.12 10.47 2.09
C PHE A 83 -14.96 11.70 1.73
N TYR A 84 -16.29 11.56 1.72
CA TYR A 84 -17.23 12.62 1.37
C TYR A 84 -17.73 13.31 2.63
N HIS A 85 -18.01 14.62 2.54
CA HIS A 85 -18.41 15.45 3.67
C HIS A 85 -19.56 16.38 3.26
N MET A 86 -20.59 16.50 4.10
CA MET A 86 -21.80 17.31 3.82
C MET A 86 -21.55 18.82 3.95
N GLY A 87 -20.49 19.26 4.62
CA GLY A 87 -20.25 20.67 4.89
C GLY A 87 -18.81 20.96 5.32
N GLU A 88 -18.44 22.24 5.27
CA GLU A 88 -17.08 22.70 5.53
C GLU A 88 -16.66 22.44 6.98
N SER A 89 -17.54 22.73 7.94
CA SER A 89 -17.28 22.48 9.36
C SER A 89 -17.04 20.99 9.63
N HIS A 90 -17.89 20.11 9.08
CA HIS A 90 -17.73 18.66 9.20
C HIS A 90 -16.40 18.17 8.63
N LEU A 91 -15.99 18.67 7.46
CA LEU A 91 -14.67 18.36 6.90
C LEU A 91 -13.55 18.84 7.83
N VAL A 92 -13.57 20.11 8.24
CA VAL A 92 -12.49 20.70 9.04
C VAL A 92 -12.33 19.99 10.37
N TYR A 93 -13.42 19.68 11.09
CA TYR A 93 -13.32 18.92 12.34
C TYR A 93 -12.73 17.52 12.12
N ASN A 94 -13.14 16.81 11.06
CA ASN A 94 -12.56 15.52 10.72
C ASN A 94 -11.06 15.65 10.38
N MET A 95 -10.67 16.67 9.60
CA MET A 95 -9.26 16.84 9.20
C MET A 95 -8.36 17.30 10.35
N MET A 96 -8.87 18.11 11.27
CA MET A 96 -8.15 18.46 12.51
C MET A 96 -7.95 17.23 13.40
N SER A 97 -9.00 16.41 13.56
CA SER A 97 -8.94 15.16 14.29
C SER A 97 -7.99 14.15 13.64
N LEU A 98 -7.99 14.07 12.31
CA LEU A 98 -7.06 13.26 11.51
C LEU A 98 -5.63 13.74 11.65
N LEU A 99 -5.39 15.04 11.61
CA LEU A 99 -4.06 15.63 11.76
C LEU A 99 -3.42 15.19 13.07
N TRP A 100 -4.11 15.41 14.19
CA TRP A 100 -3.61 15.08 15.52
C TRP A 100 -3.37 13.58 15.72
N LYS A 101 -4.38 12.75 15.38
CA LYS A 101 -4.29 11.28 15.55
C LYS A 101 -3.32 10.67 14.55
N GLY A 102 -3.30 11.16 13.32
CA GLY A 102 -2.44 10.70 12.23
C GLY A 102 -0.98 10.98 12.50
N ILE A 103 -0.62 12.20 12.96
CA ILE A 103 0.76 12.53 13.33
C ILE A 103 1.28 11.55 14.40
N GLN A 104 0.51 11.32 15.47
CA GLN A 104 0.94 10.44 16.56
C GLN A 104 1.06 8.98 16.12
N LEU A 105 0.06 8.46 15.42
CA LEU A 105 0.05 7.07 14.98
C LEU A 105 1.12 6.83 13.90
N GLU A 106 1.20 7.67 12.87
CA GLU A 106 2.17 7.52 11.78
C GLU A 106 3.62 7.68 12.25
N THR A 107 3.87 8.58 13.21
CA THR A 107 5.22 8.75 13.77
C THR A 107 5.62 7.56 14.64
N SER A 108 4.67 6.94 15.36
CA SER A 108 4.96 5.83 16.28
C SER A 108 5.11 4.47 15.59
N MET A 109 4.38 4.21 14.50
CA MET A 109 4.45 2.91 13.77
C MET A 109 5.07 2.99 12.37
N GLY A 110 5.29 4.20 11.85
CA GLY A 110 5.77 4.41 10.49
C GLY A 110 4.65 4.39 9.44
N SER A 111 4.92 5.03 8.29
CA SER A 111 3.94 5.30 7.24
C SER A 111 3.29 4.07 6.62
N VAL A 112 4.04 3.00 6.40
CA VAL A 112 3.50 1.79 5.75
C VAL A 112 2.51 1.07 6.68
N GLU A 113 2.91 0.86 7.94
CA GLU A 113 2.05 0.26 8.95
C GLU A 113 0.82 1.12 9.21
N PHE A 114 1.00 2.44 9.31
CA PHE A 114 -0.10 3.38 9.46
C PHE A 114 -1.09 3.34 8.29
N ALA A 115 -0.60 3.34 7.04
CA ALA A 115 -1.46 3.22 5.87
C ALA A 115 -2.24 1.90 5.87
N SER A 116 -1.58 0.78 6.24
CA SER A 116 -2.23 -0.53 6.33
C SER A 116 -3.30 -0.57 7.42
N MET A 117 -3.04 0.06 8.57
CA MET A 117 -4.00 0.20 9.65
C MET A 117 -5.20 1.05 9.21
N VAL A 118 -5.00 2.21 8.61
CA VAL A 118 -6.10 3.06 8.12
C VAL A 118 -6.97 2.32 7.11
N ALA A 119 -6.37 1.56 6.19
CA ALA A 119 -7.11 0.73 5.24
C ALA A 119 -7.94 -0.38 5.92
N ALA A 120 -7.36 -1.06 6.92
CA ALA A 120 -8.07 -2.07 7.71
C ALA A 120 -9.21 -1.46 8.52
N LEU A 121 -8.97 -0.33 9.18
CA LEU A 121 -9.96 0.39 9.97
C LEU A 121 -11.11 0.90 9.11
N LEU A 122 -10.85 1.40 7.90
CA LEU A 122 -11.88 1.79 6.94
C LEU A 122 -12.81 0.61 6.59
N GLY A 123 -12.23 -0.54 6.24
CA GLY A 123 -13.01 -1.74 5.92
C GLY A 123 -13.81 -2.25 7.12
N LEU A 124 -13.18 -2.33 8.29
CA LEU A 124 -13.82 -2.79 9.53
C LEU A 124 -14.92 -1.83 9.99
N SER A 125 -14.70 -0.51 9.97
CA SER A 125 -15.71 0.46 10.42
C SER A 125 -16.95 0.40 9.54
N GLN A 126 -16.77 0.43 8.22
CA GLN A 126 -17.89 0.34 7.28
C GLN A 126 -18.62 -1.02 7.37
N GLY A 127 -17.86 -2.11 7.48
CA GLY A 127 -18.39 -3.46 7.62
C GLY A 127 -19.21 -3.64 8.89
N ILE A 128 -18.69 -3.20 10.04
CA ILE A 128 -19.40 -3.28 11.32
C ILE A 128 -20.65 -2.38 11.29
N THR A 129 -20.59 -1.17 10.73
CA THR A 129 -21.77 -0.32 10.59
C THR A 129 -22.85 -0.99 9.71
N LEU A 130 -22.49 -1.68 8.62
CA LEU A 130 -23.44 -2.49 7.86
C LEU A 130 -24.07 -3.60 8.70
N LEU A 131 -23.25 -4.36 9.43
CA LEU A 131 -23.71 -5.47 10.26
C LEU A 131 -24.65 -4.98 11.38
N LEU A 132 -24.32 -3.87 12.04
CA LEU A 132 -25.18 -3.25 13.04
C LEU A 132 -26.51 -2.80 12.43
N SER A 133 -26.48 -2.14 11.27
CA SER A 133 -27.68 -1.66 10.59
C SER A 133 -28.60 -2.80 10.18
N LYS A 134 -28.04 -3.90 9.64
CA LYS A 134 -28.80 -5.10 9.28
C LYS A 134 -29.28 -5.86 10.52
N GLY A 135 -28.46 -5.96 11.55
CA GLY A 135 -28.80 -6.62 12.80
C GLY A 135 -29.97 -5.94 13.52
N LEU A 136 -29.99 -4.61 13.57
CA LEU A 136 -31.11 -3.84 14.12
C LEU A 136 -32.41 -4.07 13.36
N LEU A 137 -32.34 -4.16 12.03
CA LEU A 137 -33.50 -4.50 11.21
C LEU A 137 -34.01 -5.91 11.53
N LEU A 138 -33.13 -6.91 11.55
CA LEU A 138 -33.53 -8.31 11.73
C LEU A 138 -33.99 -8.67 13.15
N LEU A 139 -33.39 -8.05 14.18
CA LEU A 139 -33.62 -8.43 15.58
C LEU A 139 -34.71 -7.60 16.26
N PHE A 140 -34.91 -6.36 15.84
CA PHE A 140 -35.78 -5.41 16.53
C PHE A 140 -36.87 -4.82 15.63
N ASP A 141 -36.95 -5.27 14.37
CA ASP A 141 -37.89 -4.76 13.37
C ASP A 141 -37.89 -3.23 13.30
N TYR A 142 -36.69 -2.64 13.45
CA TYR A 142 -36.49 -1.20 13.42
C TYR A 142 -36.56 -0.75 11.95
N GLU A 143 -37.78 -0.78 11.42
CA GLU A 143 -38.17 -1.03 10.03
C GLU A 143 -37.53 -0.12 8.97
N THR A 144 -36.98 1.05 9.30
CA THR A 144 -36.44 1.94 8.26
C THR A 144 -35.37 2.93 8.70
N ALA A 145 -35.34 3.34 9.97
CA ALA A 145 -34.60 4.52 10.40
C ALA A 145 -33.09 4.44 10.12
N TYR A 146 -32.47 3.27 10.36
CA TYR A 146 -31.02 3.08 10.17
C TYR A 146 -30.66 2.36 8.88
N TYR A 147 -31.51 1.43 8.40
CA TYR A 147 -31.22 0.63 7.21
C TYR A 147 -31.27 1.44 5.91
N HIS A 148 -32.08 2.50 5.88
CA HIS A 148 -32.20 3.43 4.76
C HIS A 148 -31.51 4.78 5.01
N GLN A 149 -30.83 4.94 6.15
CA GLN A 149 -30.13 6.17 6.45
C GLN A 149 -28.95 6.39 5.50
N PHE A 150 -28.70 7.65 5.22
CA PHE A 150 -27.60 8.13 4.42
C PHE A 150 -26.54 8.73 5.34
N ALA A 151 -25.31 8.24 5.26
CA ALA A 151 -24.17 8.75 6.04
C ALA A 151 -22.93 8.98 5.17
N VAL A 152 -22.14 9.99 5.52
CA VAL A 152 -20.82 10.24 4.93
C VAL A 152 -19.87 10.75 6.00
N GLY A 153 -18.57 10.67 5.72
CA GLY A 153 -17.53 11.27 6.54
C GLY A 153 -16.53 10.28 7.08
N PHE A 154 -15.32 10.79 7.33
CA PHE A 154 -14.18 9.98 7.76
C PHE A 154 -14.22 9.63 9.25
N SER A 155 -15.24 10.12 9.96
CA SER A 155 -15.36 10.06 11.43
C SER A 155 -15.36 8.64 11.99
N GLY A 156 -15.98 7.67 11.32
CA GLY A 156 -15.92 6.26 11.74
C GLY A 156 -14.48 5.73 11.83
N VAL A 157 -13.64 6.09 10.85
CA VAL A 157 -12.20 5.75 10.85
C VAL A 157 -11.47 6.50 11.97
N LEU A 158 -11.82 7.76 12.22
CA LEU A 158 -11.21 8.57 13.28
C LEU A 158 -11.52 8.05 14.69
N PHE A 159 -12.75 7.57 14.92
CA PHE A 159 -13.12 6.89 16.15
C PHE A 159 -12.32 5.59 16.32
N ALA A 160 -12.16 4.82 15.25
CA ALA A 160 -11.34 3.60 15.26
C ALA A 160 -9.86 3.92 15.57
N MET A 161 -9.30 4.94 14.91
CA MET A 161 -7.94 5.42 15.17
C MET A 161 -7.76 5.89 16.62
N LYS A 162 -8.78 6.54 17.20
CA LYS A 162 -8.75 6.96 18.60
C LYS A 162 -8.63 5.76 19.54
N VAL A 163 -9.42 4.72 19.31
CA VAL A 163 -9.33 3.49 20.10
C VAL A 163 -7.93 2.88 19.99
N VAL A 164 -7.37 2.80 18.78
CA VAL A 164 -6.00 2.25 18.59
C VAL A 164 -4.93 3.10 19.27
N LEU A 165 -5.02 4.44 19.16
CA LEU A 165 -4.09 5.37 19.80
C LEU A 165 -4.11 5.22 21.32
N ASN A 166 -5.30 5.06 21.89
CA ASN A 166 -5.52 5.03 23.33
C ASN A 166 -5.28 3.64 23.97
N ALA A 167 -5.10 2.60 23.18
CA ALA A 167 -4.98 1.21 23.64
C ALA A 167 -3.68 0.91 24.40
N ARG A 168 -2.72 1.85 24.42
CA ARG A 168 -1.43 1.71 25.13
C ARG A 168 -1.32 2.63 26.34
N SER A 169 -2.39 3.36 26.66
CA SER A 169 -2.42 4.43 27.66
C SER A 169 -3.34 4.04 28.83
N ASP A 170 -3.22 2.80 29.32
CA ASP A 170 -4.14 2.22 30.31
C ASP A 170 -4.18 3.00 31.64
N ASP A 171 -3.10 3.73 31.97
CA ASP A 171 -2.96 4.52 33.20
C ASP A 171 -2.96 6.05 32.98
N GLU A 172 -3.23 6.53 31.76
CA GLU A 172 -3.19 7.97 31.46
C GLU A 172 -4.59 8.61 31.42
N TYR A 173 -4.65 9.90 31.73
CA TYR A 173 -5.85 10.72 31.55
C TYR A 173 -5.73 11.56 30.28
N SER A 174 -6.80 11.60 29.50
CA SER A 174 -6.90 12.40 28.27
C SER A 174 -7.88 13.54 28.46
N TYR A 175 -7.57 14.71 27.88
CA TYR A 175 -8.51 15.81 27.78
C TYR A 175 -9.44 15.60 26.58
N VAL A 176 -10.74 15.44 26.84
CA VAL A 176 -11.78 15.38 25.80
C VAL A 176 -12.72 16.56 26.01
N HIS A 177 -12.67 17.54 25.10
CA HIS A 177 -13.50 18.77 25.15
C HIS A 177 -13.45 19.49 26.52
N GLY A 178 -12.26 19.58 27.13
CA GLY A 178 -12.06 20.27 28.41
C GLY A 178 -12.29 19.41 29.66
N MET A 179 -12.73 18.16 29.51
CA MET A 179 -12.89 17.22 30.63
C MET A 179 -11.72 16.23 30.70
N ILE A 180 -11.25 15.95 31.92
CA ILE A 180 -10.22 14.94 32.19
C ILE A 180 -10.92 13.58 32.31
N ILE A 181 -10.63 12.67 31.39
CA ILE A 181 -11.28 11.35 31.32
C ILE A 181 -10.21 10.28 31.20
N PRO A 182 -10.34 9.12 31.88
CA PRO A 182 -9.45 7.99 31.65
C PRO A 182 -9.36 7.66 30.16
N THR A 183 -8.14 7.50 29.63
CA THR A 183 -7.89 7.43 28.18
C THR A 183 -8.63 6.27 27.50
N ARG A 184 -8.84 5.17 28.23
CA ARG A 184 -9.68 4.02 27.83
C ARG A 184 -11.14 4.36 27.51
N HIS A 185 -11.70 5.40 28.14
CA HIS A 185 -13.09 5.82 27.96
C HIS A 185 -13.23 7.03 27.02
N ALA A 186 -12.13 7.60 26.55
CA ALA A 186 -12.16 8.83 25.78
C ALA A 186 -12.94 8.70 24.46
N ALA A 187 -12.91 7.53 23.81
CA ALA A 187 -13.69 7.29 22.59
C ALA A 187 -15.21 7.28 22.87
N TRP A 188 -15.62 6.66 23.97
CA TRP A 188 -17.01 6.63 24.42
C TRP A 188 -17.51 8.01 24.86
N ALA A 189 -16.68 8.76 25.59
CA ALA A 189 -17.00 10.12 25.97
C ALA A 189 -17.16 11.05 24.75
N GLU A 190 -16.28 10.93 23.75
CA GLU A 190 -16.40 11.69 22.51
C GLU A 190 -17.66 11.31 21.73
N LEU A 191 -18.05 10.03 21.71
CA LEU A 191 -19.31 9.59 21.10
C LEU A 191 -20.52 10.29 21.74
N ILE A 192 -20.59 10.31 23.08
CA ILE A 192 -21.68 10.96 23.81
C ILE A 192 -21.70 12.46 23.50
N LEU A 193 -20.55 13.13 23.57
CA LEU A 193 -20.46 14.58 23.32
C LEU A 193 -20.87 14.95 21.91
N ILE A 194 -20.36 14.23 20.90
CA ILE A 194 -20.70 14.50 19.50
C ILE A 194 -22.19 14.27 19.25
N GLN A 195 -22.78 13.23 19.86
CA GLN A 195 -24.22 12.97 19.71
C GLN A 195 -25.10 14.04 20.35
N LEU A 196 -24.62 14.70 21.41
CA LEU A 196 -25.32 15.80 22.09
C LEU A 196 -25.19 17.12 21.35
N PHE A 197 -23.99 17.44 20.83
CA PHE A 197 -23.69 18.78 20.31
C PHE A 197 -23.75 18.89 18.78
N VAL A 198 -23.66 17.78 18.04
CA VAL A 198 -23.64 17.79 16.57
C VAL A 198 -24.79 16.94 16.03
N PRO A 199 -26.01 17.49 15.95
CA PRO A 199 -27.16 16.76 15.43
C PRO A 199 -26.94 16.39 13.95
N GLY A 200 -27.43 15.20 13.56
CA GLY A 200 -27.39 14.72 12.17
C GLY A 200 -26.16 13.91 11.77
N VAL A 201 -25.20 13.69 12.67
CA VAL A 201 -24.09 12.73 12.45
C VAL A 201 -24.52 11.29 12.71
N SER A 202 -23.90 10.33 12.05
CA SER A 202 -24.29 8.92 12.14
C SER A 202 -23.78 8.27 13.43
N PHE A 203 -24.69 8.06 14.39
CA PHE A 203 -24.41 7.30 15.61
C PHE A 203 -23.83 5.91 15.30
N LEU A 204 -24.47 5.15 14.40
CA LEU A 204 -24.02 3.81 13.99
C LEU A 204 -22.67 3.83 13.26
N GLY A 205 -22.38 4.89 12.52
CA GLY A 205 -21.06 5.09 11.90
C GLY A 205 -19.96 5.24 12.96
N HIS A 206 -20.20 6.06 13.98
CA HIS A 206 -19.24 6.28 15.07
C HIS A 206 -19.09 5.06 15.97
N LEU A 207 -20.20 4.42 16.36
CA LEU A 207 -20.20 3.17 17.13
C LEU A 207 -19.47 2.06 16.36
N GLY A 208 -19.76 1.90 15.07
CA GLY A 208 -19.04 0.97 14.19
C GLY A 208 -17.54 1.27 14.13
N GLY A 209 -17.15 2.55 14.15
CA GLY A 209 -15.76 2.98 14.29
C GLY A 209 -15.09 2.52 15.59
N ILE A 210 -15.73 2.74 16.74
CA ILE A 210 -15.20 2.30 18.04
C ILE A 210 -15.01 0.77 18.05
N LEU A 211 -16.05 0.03 17.64
CA LEU A 211 -16.00 -1.43 17.55
C LEU A 211 -14.94 -1.91 16.54
N ALA A 212 -14.73 -1.20 15.43
CA ALA A 212 -13.67 -1.51 14.48
C ALA A 212 -12.28 -1.34 15.07
N GLY A 213 -12.05 -0.30 15.88
CA GLY A 213 -10.80 -0.12 16.61
C GLY A 213 -10.53 -1.27 17.59
N LEU A 214 -11.55 -1.68 18.36
CA LEU A 214 -11.45 -2.82 19.27
C LEU A 214 -11.18 -4.13 18.52
N ALA A 215 -11.94 -4.38 17.44
CA ALA A 215 -11.75 -5.56 16.59
C ALA A 215 -10.36 -5.59 15.97
N TYR A 216 -9.84 -4.46 15.49
CA TYR A 216 -8.49 -4.35 14.95
C TYR A 216 -7.43 -4.68 16.00
N LEU A 217 -7.56 -4.18 17.23
CA LEU A 217 -6.62 -4.49 18.31
C LEU A 217 -6.66 -5.97 18.71
N GLN A 218 -7.86 -6.54 18.82
CA GLN A 218 -8.03 -7.96 19.10
C GLN A 218 -7.42 -8.83 17.99
N LEU A 219 -7.70 -8.48 16.74
CA LEU A 219 -7.11 -9.13 15.58
C LEU A 219 -5.58 -9.02 15.63
N ARG A 220 -5.02 -7.81 15.74
CA ARG A 220 -3.57 -7.58 15.80
C ARG A 220 -2.91 -8.35 16.95
N GLY A 221 -3.50 -8.33 18.15
CA GLY A 221 -3.00 -9.08 19.30
C GLY A 221 -3.07 -10.59 19.09
N SER A 222 -4.13 -11.10 18.47
CA SER A 222 -4.27 -12.52 18.10
C SER A 222 -3.27 -12.92 17.00
N PHE A 223 -2.98 -12.02 16.06
CA PHE A 223 -2.08 -12.24 14.92
C PHE A 223 -0.60 -12.23 15.28
N LEU A 224 -0.21 -11.54 16.36
CA LEU A 224 1.12 -11.69 16.95
C LEU A 224 1.31 -13.05 17.66
N GLY A 225 0.23 -13.81 17.90
CA GLY A 225 0.25 -15.15 18.51
C GLY A 225 -0.12 -16.32 17.58
N SER A 226 -0.74 -16.08 16.42
CA SER A 226 -1.09 -17.11 15.43
C SER A 226 -1.14 -16.50 14.03
N ASP A 227 -0.63 -17.18 13.02
CA ASP A 227 -0.27 -16.59 11.72
C ASP A 227 -1.31 -16.81 10.56
N PRO A 228 -2.51 -16.18 10.57
CA PRO A 228 -3.36 -16.08 9.36
C PRO A 228 -3.21 -14.80 8.51
N LEU A 229 -2.58 -13.72 9.02
CA LEU A 229 -2.39 -12.49 8.24
C LEU A 229 -1.36 -12.66 7.12
N ALA A 230 -0.34 -13.50 7.29
CA ALA A 230 0.57 -13.85 6.20
C ALA A 230 -0.18 -14.46 4.99
N LEU A 231 -1.29 -15.17 5.24
CA LEU A 231 -2.13 -15.79 4.21
C LEU A 231 -3.02 -14.76 3.52
N LEU A 232 -3.67 -13.85 4.27
CA LEU A 232 -4.47 -12.75 3.72
C LEU A 232 -3.62 -11.70 3.00
N ILE A 233 -2.45 -11.34 3.54
CA ILE A 233 -1.51 -10.41 2.91
C ILE A 233 -0.90 -11.06 1.66
N ARG A 234 -0.56 -12.36 1.66
CA ARG A 234 -0.13 -13.06 0.44
C ARG A 234 -1.22 -13.10 -0.63
N ASN A 235 -2.48 -13.27 -0.24
CA ASN A 235 -3.61 -13.25 -1.16
C ASN A 235 -3.91 -11.84 -1.68
N PHE A 236 -3.83 -10.82 -0.83
CA PHE A 236 -4.08 -9.42 -1.21
C PHE A 236 -2.92 -8.83 -2.01
N VAL A 237 -1.66 -9.06 -1.62
CA VAL A 237 -0.46 -8.71 -2.41
C VAL A 237 -0.46 -9.51 -3.71
N GLY A 238 -0.91 -10.76 -3.72
CA GLY A 238 -1.16 -11.56 -4.91
C GLY A 238 -2.17 -10.90 -5.86
N ALA A 239 -3.31 -10.47 -5.35
CA ALA A 239 -4.39 -9.83 -6.11
C ALA A 239 -4.03 -8.42 -6.60
N VAL A 240 -3.35 -7.60 -5.79
CA VAL A 240 -2.92 -6.24 -6.16
C VAL A 240 -1.73 -6.26 -7.12
N SER A 241 -0.85 -7.27 -7.01
CA SER A 241 0.25 -7.44 -7.96
C SER A 241 -0.16 -8.20 -9.22
N TRP A 242 -1.34 -8.82 -9.28
CA TRP A 242 -1.82 -9.53 -10.48
C TRP A 242 -2.00 -8.61 -11.70
N PRO A 243 -2.64 -7.41 -11.58
CA PRO A 243 -2.67 -6.42 -12.66
C PRO A 243 -1.28 -5.93 -13.05
N LEU A 244 -0.39 -5.70 -12.07
CA LEU A 244 0.98 -5.22 -12.31
C LEU A 244 1.85 -6.30 -12.99
N ARG A 245 1.64 -7.58 -12.68
CA ARG A 245 2.30 -8.72 -13.32
C ARG A 245 1.76 -8.98 -14.72
N PHE A 246 0.46 -8.82 -14.94
CA PHE A 246 -0.19 -8.91 -16.24
C PHE A 246 0.29 -7.80 -17.18
N VAL A 247 0.39 -6.55 -16.69
CA VAL A 247 0.97 -5.42 -17.42
C VAL A 247 2.47 -5.65 -17.68
N ARG A 248 3.24 -6.11 -16.68
CA ARG A 248 4.65 -6.52 -16.91
C ARG A 248 4.77 -7.65 -17.93
N SER A 249 3.83 -8.59 -17.98
CA SER A 249 3.80 -9.70 -18.94
C SER A 249 3.49 -9.24 -20.36
N LEU A 250 2.69 -8.18 -20.51
CA LEU A 250 2.37 -7.57 -21.81
C LEU A 250 3.51 -6.68 -22.34
N PHE A 251 4.33 -6.11 -21.45
CA PHE A 251 5.46 -5.23 -21.80
C PHE A 251 6.84 -5.89 -21.66
N SER A 252 6.94 -7.17 -21.30
CA SER A 252 8.21 -7.91 -21.22
C SER A 252 8.48 -8.67 -22.53
N PHE A 253 8.80 -7.93 -23.60
CA PHE A 253 9.65 -8.50 -24.64
C PHE A 253 11.08 -8.63 -24.09
N GLN A 254 11.52 -9.88 -23.97
CA GLN A 254 12.90 -10.38 -23.87
C GLN A 254 13.93 -9.53 -23.10
N ARG A 255 14.24 -9.94 -21.87
CA ARG A 255 15.59 -9.77 -21.29
C ARG A 255 15.98 -11.04 -20.51
N PRO A 256 16.97 -11.82 -20.93
CA PRO A 256 17.49 -12.91 -20.11
C PRO A 256 18.43 -12.31 -19.06
N ARG A 257 18.04 -12.37 -17.79
CA ARG A 257 18.93 -12.04 -16.67
C ARG A 257 19.19 -13.29 -15.82
N ILE A 258 20.45 -13.66 -15.88
CA ILE A 258 21.19 -14.68 -15.15
C ILE A 258 20.93 -14.60 -13.63
N SER A 259 20.62 -15.74 -13.01
CA SER A 259 20.91 -15.98 -11.59
C SER A 259 20.99 -17.49 -11.34
N GLY A 260 22.20 -18.04 -11.49
CA GLY A 260 22.52 -19.40 -11.08
C GLY A 260 23.23 -19.37 -9.73
N ARG A 261 22.49 -19.63 -8.65
CA ARG A 261 23.05 -20.06 -7.36
C ARG A 261 22.81 -21.56 -7.25
N GLY A 262 23.91 -22.31 -7.09
CA GLY A 262 23.95 -23.73 -7.33
C GLY A 262 23.08 -24.60 -6.43
N ARG A 263 22.82 -25.81 -6.91
CA ARG A 263 22.60 -26.96 -6.04
C ARG A 263 23.16 -28.23 -6.66
N VAL A 264 23.89 -28.94 -5.82
CA VAL A 264 24.59 -30.20 -6.01
C VAL A 264 23.57 -31.34 -6.08
N GLY A 265 23.82 -32.31 -6.96
CA GLY A 265 23.55 -33.72 -6.67
C GLY A 265 22.33 -34.38 -7.32
N ARG A 266 22.67 -35.27 -8.27
CA ARG A 266 22.17 -36.67 -8.36
C ARG A 266 20.95 -36.97 -9.26
N ASN A 267 21.31 -37.61 -10.39
CA ASN A 267 20.76 -38.76 -11.11
C ASN A 267 19.26 -38.89 -11.47
N LEU A 268 19.10 -39.30 -12.74
CA LEU A 268 18.05 -40.12 -13.39
C LEU A 268 17.04 -39.38 -14.29
N PRO A 269 16.51 -40.08 -15.34
CA PRO A 269 16.66 -39.67 -16.73
C PRO A 269 15.32 -39.25 -17.34
N GLY A 270 15.35 -38.46 -18.42
CA GLY A 270 14.17 -38.30 -19.24
C GLY A 270 14.04 -36.98 -19.98
N ARG A 271 14.69 -36.92 -21.15
CA ARG A 271 14.13 -36.37 -22.39
C ARG A 271 13.58 -34.92 -22.33
N VAL A 272 14.49 -33.96 -22.49
CA VAL A 272 14.19 -32.74 -23.26
C VAL A 272 15.42 -32.45 -24.13
N VAL A 273 15.18 -32.21 -25.42
CA VAL A 273 16.14 -32.02 -26.50
C VAL A 273 17.22 -31.01 -26.10
N ALA A 274 18.41 -31.49 -25.76
CA ALA A 274 19.57 -30.63 -25.50
C ALA A 274 20.07 -30.10 -26.84
N ALA A 275 20.06 -28.77 -27.00
CA ALA A 275 20.80 -28.13 -28.08
C ALA A 275 22.25 -28.62 -28.01
N ALA A 276 22.79 -29.13 -29.10
CA ALA A 276 24.16 -29.61 -29.15
C ALA A 276 25.12 -28.43 -28.85
N VAL A 277 26.03 -28.64 -27.90
CA VAL A 277 27.00 -27.65 -27.41
C VAL A 277 28.35 -28.38 -27.31
N TRP A 278 29.44 -27.73 -27.71
CA TRP A 278 30.81 -28.25 -27.56
C TRP A 278 31.59 -27.39 -26.56
N ARG A 279 32.38 -28.05 -25.70
CA ARG A 279 33.18 -27.37 -24.69
C ARG A 279 34.56 -27.05 -25.23
N CYS A 280 34.97 -25.79 -25.14
CA CYS A 280 36.31 -25.36 -25.53
C CYS A 280 37.38 -26.02 -24.63
N PRO A 281 38.41 -26.69 -25.20
CA PRO A 281 39.43 -27.34 -24.39
C PRO A 281 40.35 -26.36 -23.67
N VAL A 282 40.47 -25.11 -24.14
CA VAL A 282 41.39 -24.11 -23.58
C VAL A 282 40.77 -23.37 -22.39
N CYS A 283 39.54 -22.89 -22.55
CA CYS A 283 38.89 -22.06 -21.53
C CYS A 283 37.67 -22.72 -20.88
N THR A 284 37.32 -23.94 -21.28
CA THR A 284 36.16 -24.72 -20.79
C THR A 284 34.80 -24.08 -21.06
N TYR A 285 34.75 -23.05 -21.91
CA TYR A 285 33.51 -22.39 -22.30
C TYR A 285 32.68 -23.29 -23.22
N ASP A 286 31.38 -23.39 -22.93
CA ASP A 286 30.41 -24.21 -23.65
C ASP A 286 29.85 -23.40 -24.84
N ASN A 287 30.37 -23.67 -26.05
CA ASN A 287 29.97 -23.01 -27.29
C ASN A 287 28.84 -23.77 -27.98
N SER A 288 27.99 -23.07 -28.72
CA SER A 288 26.96 -23.74 -29.54
C SER A 288 27.59 -24.63 -30.61
N ALA A 289 26.94 -25.76 -30.96
CA ALA A 289 27.43 -26.65 -32.01
C ALA A 289 27.48 -26.04 -33.42
N TRP A 290 26.88 -24.86 -33.62
CA TRP A 290 26.82 -24.14 -34.90
C TRP A 290 28.00 -23.19 -35.12
N VAL A 291 28.89 -23.04 -34.13
CA VAL A 291 30.02 -22.11 -34.18
C VAL A 291 31.31 -22.89 -33.97
N ASP A 292 32.20 -22.82 -34.96
CA ASP A 292 33.49 -23.54 -34.95
C ASP A 292 34.61 -22.73 -34.31
N VAL A 293 34.30 -21.59 -33.70
CA VAL A 293 35.28 -20.74 -33.01
C VAL A 293 34.75 -20.40 -31.62
N CYS A 294 35.58 -20.58 -30.61
CA CYS A 294 35.20 -20.28 -29.23
C CYS A 294 34.94 -18.78 -29.05
N GLU A 295 33.76 -18.40 -28.60
CA GLU A 295 33.37 -16.99 -28.45
C GLU A 295 34.22 -16.24 -27.41
N MET A 296 34.74 -16.95 -26.40
CA MET A 296 35.53 -16.33 -25.33
C MET A 296 37.01 -16.13 -25.63
N CYS A 297 37.66 -17.12 -26.24
CA CYS A 297 39.12 -17.09 -26.44
C CYS A 297 39.53 -17.19 -27.91
N SER A 298 38.55 -17.17 -28.82
CA SER A 298 38.75 -17.28 -30.28
C SER A 298 39.48 -18.56 -30.72
N THR A 299 39.52 -19.59 -29.86
CA THR A 299 40.10 -20.89 -30.20
C THR A 299 39.18 -21.64 -31.15
N VAL A 300 39.70 -22.02 -32.31
CA VAL A 300 38.97 -22.81 -33.31
C VAL A 300 38.71 -24.23 -32.77
N ARG A 301 37.50 -24.72 -32.99
CA ARG A 301 37.06 -26.08 -32.70
C ARG A 301 37.88 -27.06 -33.54
N GLN A 302 38.70 -27.87 -32.87
CA GLN A 302 39.36 -28.99 -33.52
C GLN A 302 38.37 -30.15 -33.58
N ASP A 303 37.68 -30.29 -34.70
CA ASP A 303 36.92 -31.51 -34.98
C ASP A 303 37.91 -32.63 -35.32
N HIS A 304 38.11 -33.57 -34.39
CA HIS A 304 38.74 -34.85 -34.70
C HIS A 304 37.76 -35.72 -35.50
N HIS A 305 37.56 -35.40 -36.78
CA HIS A 305 37.17 -36.41 -37.76
C HIS A 305 38.43 -37.16 -38.17
N HIS A 306 38.49 -38.43 -37.78
CA HIS A 306 39.48 -39.37 -38.28
C HIS A 306 39.35 -39.47 -39.80
N ASP A 307 40.34 -38.93 -40.51
CA ASP A 307 40.72 -39.46 -41.82
C ASP A 307 42.22 -39.77 -41.80
N PHE A 308 42.54 -40.97 -42.25
CA PHE A 308 43.88 -41.55 -42.26
C PHE A 308 44.83 -40.69 -43.10
N SER A 309 45.96 -40.23 -42.53
CA SER A 309 47.32 -40.42 -43.09
C SER A 309 48.38 -39.49 -42.47
N ARG A 310 49.45 -40.13 -41.98
CA ARG A 310 50.88 -39.74 -42.06
C ARG A 310 51.45 -38.64 -41.11
N THR A 311 52.37 -39.12 -40.27
CA THR A 311 53.69 -38.56 -39.88
C THR A 311 53.78 -37.33 -38.95
N HIS A 312 54.39 -37.57 -37.78
CA HIS A 312 55.24 -36.68 -36.94
C HIS A 312 56.06 -35.59 -37.71
N PRO A 313 56.72 -34.58 -37.06
CA PRO A 313 56.75 -34.14 -35.64
C PRO A 313 56.76 -32.60 -35.41
N SER A 314 56.90 -32.15 -34.14
CA SER A 314 57.38 -30.82 -33.64
C SER A 314 56.36 -29.66 -33.73
N ASP A 315 56.27 -28.66 -32.85
CA ASP A 315 57.21 -28.10 -31.87
C ASP A 315 56.46 -27.15 -30.89
N ARG A 316 57.03 -27.00 -29.68
CA ARG A 316 56.89 -25.88 -28.70
C ARG A 316 55.53 -25.43 -28.13
N SER A 317 55.21 -25.98 -26.97
CA SER A 317 54.48 -25.26 -25.90
C SER A 317 55.43 -24.25 -25.22
N GLY A 318 55.22 -22.96 -25.46
CA GLY A 318 55.85 -21.88 -24.70
C GLY A 318 54.89 -21.32 -23.64
N ASP A 319 54.99 -21.81 -22.41
CA ASP A 319 54.29 -21.21 -21.26
C ASP A 319 54.78 -19.77 -21.06
N LEU A 320 53.85 -18.81 -21.11
CA LEU A 320 54.12 -17.41 -20.80
C LEU A 320 54.38 -17.25 -19.30
N SER A 321 55.52 -16.66 -18.94
CA SER A 321 55.91 -16.50 -17.55
C SER A 321 55.00 -15.53 -16.79
N LEU A 322 54.88 -15.76 -15.47
CA LEU A 322 54.03 -14.98 -14.56
C LEU A 322 54.34 -13.47 -14.57
N GLU A 323 55.55 -13.09 -14.96
CA GLU A 323 55.96 -11.68 -14.98
C GLU A 323 55.39 -10.92 -16.18
N GLU A 324 55.24 -11.58 -17.33
CA GLU A 324 54.57 -11.01 -18.50
C GLU A 324 53.06 -10.85 -18.25
N LEU A 325 52.46 -11.75 -17.46
CA LEU A 325 51.08 -11.63 -16.98
C LEU A 325 50.90 -10.49 -15.97
N ARG A 326 51.91 -10.21 -15.15
CA ARG A 326 51.89 -9.12 -14.17
C ARG A 326 51.98 -7.76 -14.86
N ARG A 327 52.86 -7.60 -15.86
CA ARG A 327 53.02 -6.36 -16.63
C ARG A 327 51.72 -5.96 -17.35
N ARG A 328 51.04 -6.92 -17.97
CA ARG A 328 49.77 -6.69 -18.70
C ARG A 328 48.56 -6.38 -17.79
N ARG A 329 48.66 -6.61 -16.48
CA ARG A 329 47.62 -6.20 -15.52
C ARG A 329 47.80 -4.75 -15.08
N LEU A 330 49.03 -4.26 -15.01
CA LEU A 330 49.33 -2.89 -14.60
C LEU A 330 48.99 -1.87 -15.71
N GLU A 331 49.23 -2.22 -16.98
CA GLU A 331 48.85 -1.37 -18.14
C GLU A 331 47.32 -1.17 -18.28
N ARG A 332 46.49 -1.89 -17.53
CA ARG A 332 45.02 -1.82 -17.62
C ARG A 332 44.40 -0.75 -16.71
N PHE A 333 45.18 -0.12 -15.84
CA PHE A 333 44.72 0.90 -14.88
C PHE A 333 45.15 2.34 -15.23
N GLU A 334 45.84 2.56 -16.35
CA GLU A 334 46.19 3.89 -16.86
C GLU A 334 45.36 4.30 -18.11
N ARG A 335 44.10 3.87 -18.22
CA ARG A 335 43.16 4.41 -19.22
C ARG A 335 41.83 4.80 -18.63
#